data_AF-A0A7S0L8H9-F1
#
_entry.id   AF-A0A7S0L8H9-F1
#
_cell.length_a   1.000
_cell.length_b   1.000
_cell.length_c   1.000
_cell.angle_alpha   90.00
_cell.angle_beta   90.00
_cell.angle_gamma   90.00
#
_symmetry.space_group_name_H-M   'P 1'
#
loop_
_entity.id
_entity.type
_entity.pdbx_description
1 polymer ?
#
loop_
_entity_poly.entity_id
_entity_poly.type
_entity_poly.pdbx_seq_one_letter_code
_entity_poly.pdbx_strand_id
1 'polypeptide(L)'
;SVVFERLTPAVSKSDEGTYSMPDQLLALLGDWADIALRTLVWAKRELPAFGAWHERYREAMSSPEEVAAYKADTHGCKILVLQAELEQDLRLQGATAIEDKLQDGVPEILADLRVAGTKIWMLT
;
A
#
# COMPACT_ATOMS: atom_id res chain seq x y z
N SER A 1 2.68 -7.08 2.38
CA SER A 1 2.61 -5.65 2.01
C SER A 1 1.72 -5.56 0.79
N VAL A 2 0.62 -4.80 0.87
CA VAL A 2 -0.56 -4.94 -0.01
C VAL A 2 -0.23 -4.91 -1.50
N VAL A 3 0.67 -4.01 -1.93
CA VAL A 3 1.00 -3.85 -3.36
C VAL A 3 1.90 -4.97 -3.87
N PHE A 4 2.84 -5.48 -3.05
CA PHE A 4 3.80 -6.51 -3.47
C PHE A 4 3.13 -7.86 -3.77
N GLU A 5 2.09 -8.20 -3.02
CA GLU A 5 1.28 -9.42 -3.22
C GLU A 5 0.47 -9.40 -4.53
N ARG A 6 0.38 -8.23 -5.16
CA ARG A 6 -0.45 -7.94 -6.34
C ARG A 6 0.39 -7.66 -7.60
N LEU A 7 1.72 -7.77 -7.49
CA LEU A 7 2.61 -7.53 -8.62
C LEU A 7 2.58 -8.71 -9.59
N THR A 8 2.76 -8.43 -10.88
CA THR A 8 3.00 -9.48 -11.87
C THR A 8 4.23 -10.29 -11.45
N PRO A 9 4.15 -11.64 -11.39
CA PRO A 9 5.31 -12.47 -11.14
C PRO A 9 6.41 -12.16 -12.17
N ALA A 10 7.64 -11.96 -11.71
CA ALA A 10 8.76 -11.69 -12.61
C ALA A 10 8.89 -12.83 -13.63
N VAL A 11 8.80 -12.52 -14.91
CA VAL A 11 9.07 -13.47 -16.00
C VAL A 11 10.57 -13.81 -15.94
N SER A 12 10.88 -14.90 -15.24
CA SER A 12 12.12 -15.68 -15.23
C SER A 12 13.46 -14.95 -15.41
N LYS A 13 14.27 -15.02 -14.33
CA LYS A 13 15.75 -15.07 -14.29
C LYS A 13 16.52 -13.88 -14.86
N SER A 14 17.05 -13.06 -13.96
CA SER A 14 18.45 -12.66 -14.08
C SER A 14 19.30 -13.66 -13.28
N ASP A 15 20.05 -14.49 -14.01
CA ASP A 15 21.26 -15.10 -13.49
C ASP A 15 22.20 -14.00 -12.96
N GLU A 16 23.02 -14.34 -11.95
CA GLU A 16 23.99 -13.49 -11.25
C GLU A 16 23.43 -12.56 -10.15
N GLY A 17 23.31 -13.08 -8.92
CA GLY A 17 23.53 -12.36 -7.64
C GLY A 17 22.81 -11.03 -7.38
N THR A 18 21.92 -10.60 -8.26
CA THR A 18 21.36 -9.25 -8.28
C THR A 18 19.91 -9.35 -7.82
N TYR A 19 19.59 -8.63 -6.73
CA TYR A 19 18.24 -8.54 -6.19
C TYR A 19 17.25 -8.05 -7.25
N SER A 20 16.03 -8.60 -7.28
CA SER A 20 14.98 -8.10 -8.16
C SER A 20 14.61 -6.67 -7.78
N MET A 21 14.14 -5.86 -8.73
CA MET A 21 13.71 -4.47 -8.46
C MET A 21 12.73 -4.37 -7.26
N PRO A 22 11.75 -5.27 -7.09
CA PRO A 22 10.92 -5.33 -5.88
C PRO A 22 11.70 -5.54 -4.58
N ASP A 23 12.69 -6.43 -4.56
CA ASP A 23 13.47 -6.73 -3.35
C ASP A 23 14.33 -5.54 -2.92
N GLN A 24 14.96 -4.86 -3.89
CA GLN A 24 15.73 -3.63 -3.63
C GLN A 24 14.84 -2.53 -3.06
N LEU A 25 13.65 -2.35 -3.64
CA LEU A 25 12.69 -1.38 -3.12
C LEU A 25 12.22 -1.74 -1.72
N LEU A 26 11.98 -3.03 -1.43
CA LEU A 26 11.55 -3.48 -0.12
C LEU A 26 12.60 -3.19 0.96
N ALA A 27 13.89 -3.39 0.65
CA ALA A 27 14.99 -3.02 1.56
C ALA A 27 14.99 -1.49 1.82
N LEU A 28 14.89 -0.67 0.77
CA LEU A 28 14.84 0.78 0.89
C LEU A 28 13.64 1.28 1.70
N LEU A 29 12.48 0.64 1.56
CA LEU A 29 11.30 0.93 2.38
C LEU A 29 11.55 0.64 3.86
N GLY A 30 12.32 -0.40 4.17
CA GLY A 30 12.78 -0.70 5.53
C GLY A 30 13.64 0.42 6.09
N ASP A 31 14.66 0.85 5.34
CA ASP A 31 15.54 1.96 5.73
C ASP A 31 14.75 3.26 5.99
N TRP A 32 13.75 3.56 5.16
CA TRP A 32 12.88 4.72 5.35
C TRP A 32 11.94 4.59 6.55
N ALA A 33 11.44 3.39 6.82
CA ALA A 33 10.61 3.13 7.99
C ALA A 33 11.40 3.26 9.30
N ASP A 34 12.67 2.87 9.31
CA ASP A 34 13.57 2.99 10.47
C ASP A 34 13.79 4.46 10.88
N ILE A 35 13.74 5.38 9.94
CA ILE A 35 13.79 6.83 10.19
C ILE A 35 12.39 7.48 10.24
N ALA A 36 11.34 6.68 10.49
CA ALA A 36 9.96 7.11 10.69
C ALA A 36 9.31 7.86 9.53
N LEU A 37 9.77 7.65 8.29
CA LEU A 37 9.08 8.18 7.11
C LEU A 37 7.84 7.34 6.79
N ARG A 38 6.76 8.02 6.38
CA ARG A 38 5.57 7.35 5.87
C ARG A 38 5.82 6.97 4.41
N THR A 39 5.88 5.67 4.14
CA THR A 39 6.12 5.16 2.79
C THR A 39 4.82 4.84 2.05
N LEU A 40 4.74 5.15 0.77
CA LEU A 40 3.66 4.73 -0.12
C LEU A 40 4.25 4.10 -1.38
N VAL A 41 3.85 2.87 -1.68
CA VAL A 41 4.26 2.14 -2.90
C VAL A 41 3.14 2.24 -3.93
N TRP A 42 3.48 2.44 -5.20
CA TRP A 42 2.50 2.38 -6.29
C TRP A 42 2.96 1.52 -7.45
N ALA A 43 1.97 0.95 -8.11
CA ALA A 43 2.10 0.11 -9.28
C ALA A 43 1.01 0.48 -10.28
N LYS A 44 1.19 0.11 -11.55
CA LYS A 44 0.21 0.39 -12.60
C LYS A 44 -0.01 -0.84 -13.46
N ARG A 45 -1.17 -0.92 -14.10
CA ARG A 45 -1.46 -1.89 -15.16
C ARG A 45 -2.19 -1.20 -16.28
N GLU A 46 -1.80 -1.50 -17.52
CA GLU A 46 -2.53 -1.05 -18.70
C GLU A 46 -3.71 -2.00 -18.94
N LEU A 47 -4.92 -1.44 -19.10
CA LEU A 47 -6.15 -2.21 -19.21
C LEU A 47 -6.68 -2.16 -20.65
N PRO A 48 -6.38 -3.16 -21.50
CA PRO A 48 -6.87 -3.16 -22.89
C PRO A 48 -8.40 -3.32 -22.99
N ALA A 49 -9.05 -3.93 -21.99
CA ALA A 49 -10.48 -4.27 -22.00
C ALA A 49 -11.30 -3.57 -20.90
N PHE A 50 -10.98 -2.31 -20.58
CA PHE A 50 -11.66 -1.57 -19.50
C PHE A 50 -13.19 -1.48 -19.69
N GLY A 51 -13.67 -1.30 -20.91
CA GLY A 51 -15.11 -1.13 -21.19
C GLY A 51 -15.97 -2.31 -20.74
N ALA A 52 -15.52 -3.55 -20.99
CA ALA A 52 -16.24 -4.76 -20.59
C ALA A 52 -16.24 -4.97 -19.07
N TRP A 53 -15.14 -4.65 -18.39
CA TRP A 53 -15.09 -4.65 -16.93
C TRP A 53 -16.02 -3.58 -16.35
N HIS A 54 -16.00 -2.37 -16.91
CA HIS A 54 -16.78 -1.24 -16.43
C HIS A 54 -18.30 -1.50 -16.52
N GLU A 55 -18.76 -2.21 -17.54
CA GLU A 55 -20.17 -2.63 -17.63
C GLU A 55 -20.58 -3.56 -16.48
N ARG A 56 -19.79 -4.61 -16.22
CA ARG A 56 -20.01 -5.54 -15.10
C ARG A 56 -19.99 -4.81 -13.75
N TYR A 57 -19.09 -3.84 -13.60
CA TYR A 57 -18.98 -3.03 -12.39
C TYR A 57 -20.19 -2.12 -12.21
N ARG A 58 -20.66 -1.45 -13.27
CA ARG A 58 -21.85 -0.61 -13.24
C ARG A 58 -23.11 -1.39 -12.90
N GLU A 59 -23.27 -2.57 -13.48
CA GLU A 59 -24.37 -3.49 -13.16
C GLU A 59 -24.35 -3.87 -11.67
N ALA A 60 -23.18 -4.25 -11.14
CA ALA A 60 -23.02 -4.58 -9.72
C ALA A 60 -23.36 -3.39 -8.80
N MET A 61 -22.90 -2.18 -9.16
CA MET A 61 -23.20 -0.95 -8.41
C MET A 61 -24.68 -0.52 -8.50
N SER A 62 -25.42 -1.00 -9.49
CA SER A 62 -26.84 -0.70 -9.65
C SER A 62 -27.74 -1.64 -8.83
N SER A 63 -27.20 -2.76 -8.35
CA SER A 63 -27.92 -3.71 -7.50
C SER A 63 -27.90 -3.23 -6.03
N PRO A 64 -29.06 -2.95 -5.41
CA PRO A 64 -29.10 -2.55 -4.01
C PRO A 64 -28.53 -3.60 -3.04
N GLU A 65 -28.69 -4.88 -3.37
CA GLU A 65 -28.17 -6.00 -2.57
C GLU A 65 -26.64 -6.01 -2.54
N GLU A 66 -26.00 -5.87 -3.71
CA GLU A 66 -24.54 -5.82 -3.83
C GLU A 66 -23.96 -4.57 -3.15
N VAL A 67 -24.65 -3.42 -3.28
CA VAL A 67 -24.23 -2.17 -2.62
C VAL A 67 -24.33 -2.31 -1.09
N ALA A 68 -25.38 -2.95 -0.58
CA ALA A 68 -25.51 -3.22 0.85
C ALA A 68 -24.41 -4.18 1.33
N ALA A 69 -24.15 -5.26 0.57
CA ALA A 69 -23.09 -6.22 0.85
C ALA A 69 -21.70 -5.56 0.84
N TYR A 70 -21.43 -4.66 -0.11
CA TYR A 70 -20.19 -3.86 -0.17
C TYR A 70 -20.01 -2.96 1.04
N LYS A 71 -21.05 -2.23 1.46
CA LYS A 71 -21.00 -1.38 2.66
C LYS A 71 -20.82 -2.17 3.95
N ALA A 72 -21.31 -3.40 3.98
CA ALA A 72 -21.14 -4.32 5.10
C ALA A 72 -19.80 -5.10 5.03
N ASP A 73 -18.93 -4.79 4.07
CA ASP A 73 -17.66 -5.51 3.82
C ASP A 73 -17.86 -7.03 3.73
N THR A 74 -18.95 -7.44 3.08
CA THR A 74 -19.29 -8.86 2.94
C THR A 74 -18.34 -9.52 1.96
N HIS A 75 -17.60 -10.52 2.45
CA HIS A 75 -16.68 -11.30 1.65
C HIS A 75 -17.37 -11.89 0.41
N GLY A 76 -16.77 -11.70 -0.75
CA GLY A 76 -17.25 -12.26 -2.01
C GLY A 76 -18.37 -11.45 -2.71
N CYS A 77 -18.74 -10.26 -2.21
CA CYS A 77 -19.67 -9.41 -2.97
C CYS A 77 -19.05 -9.02 -4.32
N LYS A 78 -19.90 -8.89 -5.35
CA LYS A 78 -19.48 -8.74 -6.75
C LYS A 78 -18.63 -7.49 -6.96
N ILE A 79 -18.91 -6.42 -6.20
CA ILE A 79 -18.16 -5.16 -6.26
C ILE A 79 -16.70 -5.36 -5.80
N LEU A 80 -16.47 -6.01 -4.64
CA LEU A 80 -15.12 -6.27 -4.13
C LEU A 80 -14.34 -7.20 -5.05
N VAL A 81 -15.00 -8.24 -5.59
CA VAL A 81 -14.37 -9.18 -6.54
C VAL A 81 -13.91 -8.46 -7.81
N LEU A 82 -14.76 -7.59 -8.38
CA LEU A 82 -14.41 -6.82 -9.57
C LEU A 82 -13.31 -5.78 -9.30
N GLN A 83 -13.28 -5.15 -8.13
CA GLN A 83 -12.17 -4.27 -7.73
C GLN A 83 -10.87 -5.05 -7.59
N ALA A 84 -10.91 -6.22 -6.92
CA ALA A 84 -9.75 -7.09 -6.78
C ALA A 84 -9.22 -7.56 -8.15
N GLU A 85 -10.09 -7.86 -9.13
CA GLU A 85 -9.70 -8.18 -10.51
C GLU A 85 -8.85 -7.06 -11.14
N LEU A 86 -9.14 -5.80 -10.83
CA LEU A 86 -8.36 -4.65 -11.32
C LEU A 86 -7.00 -4.51 -10.66
N GLU A 87 -6.88 -4.97 -9.42
CA GLU A 87 -5.74 -4.79 -8.55
C GLU A 87 -4.74 -5.95 -8.59
N GLN A 88 -4.86 -6.89 -9.54
CA GLN A 88 -3.88 -7.96 -9.77
C GLN A 88 -2.95 -7.66 -10.95
N ASP A 89 -1.83 -8.39 -11.03
CA ASP A 89 -0.86 -8.34 -12.13
C ASP A 89 -0.34 -6.91 -12.41
N LEU A 90 -0.05 -6.18 -11.35
CA LEU A 90 0.43 -4.80 -11.43
C LEU A 90 1.93 -4.75 -11.72
N ARG A 91 2.36 -3.78 -12.52
CA ARG A 91 3.77 -3.46 -12.72
C ARG A 91 4.22 -2.40 -11.72
N LEU A 92 5.14 -2.77 -10.84
CA LEU A 92 5.76 -1.85 -9.87
C LEU A 92 6.32 -0.62 -10.58
N GLN A 93 6.03 0.57 -10.04
CA GLN A 93 6.53 1.83 -10.56
C GLN A 93 7.54 2.48 -9.60
N GLY A 94 7.30 2.38 -8.29
CA GLY A 94 8.19 2.93 -7.28
C GLY A 94 7.50 3.17 -5.94
N ALA A 95 8.14 4.00 -5.12
CA ALA A 95 7.61 4.42 -3.83
C ALA A 95 8.00 5.87 -3.49
N THR A 96 7.25 6.47 -2.58
CA THR A 96 7.51 7.78 -1.99
C THR A 96 7.72 7.61 -0.50
N ALA A 97 8.52 8.48 0.09
CA ALA A 97 8.67 8.62 1.53
C ALA A 97 8.31 10.05 1.91
N ILE A 98 7.40 10.20 2.86
CA ILE A 98 6.91 11.49 3.34
C ILE A 98 7.28 11.61 4.81
N GLU A 99 7.97 12.69 5.14
CA GLU A 99 8.27 13.06 6.51
C GLU A 99 7.06 13.80 7.11
N ASP A 100 6.59 13.32 8.27
CA ASP A 100 5.62 14.03 9.09
C ASP A 100 6.38 14.88 10.10
N LYS A 101 6.58 16.16 9.78
CA LYS A 101 7.45 17.02 10.56
C LYS A 101 6.88 17.27 11.95
N LEU A 102 7.71 17.01 12.95
CA LEU A 102 7.44 17.43 14.32
C LEU A 102 7.60 18.93 14.46
N GLN A 103 7.01 19.48 15.54
CA GLN A 103 7.30 20.85 15.94
C GLN A 103 8.77 20.97 16.36
N ASP A 104 9.32 22.17 16.21
CA ASP A 104 10.69 22.47 16.62
C ASP A 104 10.88 22.20 18.12
N GLY A 105 12.01 21.59 18.49
CA GLY A 105 12.36 21.31 19.89
C GLY A 105 11.72 20.04 20.49
N VAL A 106 10.79 19.38 19.78
CA VAL A 106 10.12 18.16 20.29
C VAL A 106 11.13 17.03 20.58
N PRO A 107 12.06 16.67 19.66
CA PRO A 107 13.03 15.62 19.93
C PRO A 107 13.90 15.88 21.16
N GLU A 108 14.35 17.13 21.34
CA GLU A 108 15.20 17.57 22.43
C GLU A 108 14.46 17.49 23.77
N ILE A 109 13.25 18.02 23.83
CA ILE A 109 12.42 17.99 25.05
C ILE A 109 12.09 16.55 25.44
N LEU A 110 11.78 15.67 24.47
CA LEU A 110 11.52 14.26 24.76
C LEU A 110 12.76 13.55 25.33
N ALA A 111 13.96 13.91 24.87
CA ALA A 111 15.21 13.38 25.42
C ALA A 111 15.45 13.87 26.86
N ASP A 112 15.27 15.16 27.12
CA ASP A 112 15.45 15.75 28.46
C ASP A 112 14.46 15.16 29.47
N LEU A 113 13.19 15.02 29.09
CA LEU A 113 12.17 14.41 29.95
C LEU A 113 12.49 12.94 30.27
N ARG A 114 13.05 12.19 29.32
CA ARG A 114 13.51 10.81 29.57
C ARG A 114 14.69 10.77 30.55
N VAL A 115 15.67 11.65 30.41
CA VAL A 115 16.82 11.76 31.33
C VAL A 115 16.35 12.14 32.74
N ALA A 116 15.34 13.01 32.84
CA ALA A 116 14.72 13.38 34.11
C ALA A 116 13.89 12.26 34.77
N GLY A 117 13.78 11.08 34.15
CA GLY A 117 13.03 9.94 34.67
C GLY A 117 11.51 10.03 34.45
N THR A 118 11.05 10.96 33.60
CA THR A 118 9.62 11.10 33.28
C THR A 118 9.17 10.02 32.30
N LYS A 119 8.08 9.33 32.62
CA LYS A 119 7.46 8.33 31.72
C LYS A 119 6.53 9.03 30.74
N ILE A 120 6.83 8.91 29.45
CA ILE A 120 6.06 9.51 28.36
C ILE A 120 5.18 8.43 27.74
N TRP A 121 3.88 8.74 27.58
CA TRP A 121 2.91 7.88 26.92
C TRP A 121 2.33 8.63 25.73
N MET A 122 2.30 7.99 24.57
CA MET A 122 1.67 8.52 23.38
C MET A 122 0.27 7.92 23.27
N LEU A 123 -0.75 8.78 23.34
CA LEU A 123 -2.15 8.41 23.09
C LEU A 123 -2.53 9.04 21.76
N THR A 124 -2.56 8.22 20.71
CA THR A 124 -2.92 8.63 19.34
C THR A 124 -4.29 8.11 18.97
#